data_AF-A0A9Q1HJD5-F1
#
_entry.id   AF-A0A9Q1HJD5-F1
#
_cell.length_a   1.000
_cell.length_b   1.000
_cell.length_c   1.000
_cell.angle_alpha   90.00
_cell.angle_beta   90.00
_cell.angle_gamma   90.00
#
_symmetry.space_group_name_H-M   'P 1'
#
loop_
_entity.id
_entity.type
_entity.pdbx_description
1 polymer ?
#
loop_
_entity_poly.entity_id
_entity_poly.type
_entity_poly.pdbx_seq_one_letter_code
_entity_poly.pdbx_strand_id
1 'polypeptide(L)'
;MASSSWETNYSQHNTTKEINFTFLQREILNDKLTTIKWLQQQKIIHESPTCSKCGQTMKFEAITGTKAPSDGYRWRCRNRGPNPHQSTQSIRKHSWFEKSNLSLGQLLQFTYWWSRNVSQDLMEHELGISSATCVDWCNFAREVCEEYLLRHSTPIGGPDVIVEIDEAKFGKRKYHRGRMQEGQWVFGGRERNQRDKIFMEAVGARDEQTLLPLIKKWILPP
;
A
#
# COMPACT_ATOMS: atom_id res chain seq x y z
N MET A 1 15.96 22.25 37.62
CA MET A 1 15.22 21.11 38.23
C MET A 1 13.89 20.98 37.51
N ALA A 2 13.45 19.73 37.34
CA ALA A 2 12.20 19.27 36.71
C ALA A 2 12.13 19.23 35.17
N SER A 3 12.85 18.24 34.63
CA SER A 3 12.34 17.11 33.81
C SER A 3 11.10 17.34 32.93
N SER A 4 11.35 17.26 31.62
CA SER A 4 10.39 16.96 30.56
C SER A 4 9.85 15.52 30.71
N SER A 5 8.55 15.38 30.90
CA SER A 5 7.86 14.09 30.95
C SER A 5 6.71 14.06 29.94
N TRP A 6 7.02 13.69 28.70
CA TRP A 6 6.07 13.03 27.79
C TRP A 6 6.80 12.35 26.64
N GLU A 7 7.79 11.51 26.97
CA GLU A 7 8.16 10.36 26.15
C GLU A 7 7.44 9.13 26.69
N THR A 8 6.24 8.84 26.19
CA THR A 8 5.73 7.47 26.15
C THR A 8 4.53 7.41 25.22
N ASN A 9 4.64 6.62 24.14
CA ASN A 9 3.58 5.86 23.47
C ASN A 9 3.88 5.58 21.98
N TYR A 10 5.08 5.13 21.65
CA TYR A 10 5.36 4.44 20.37
C TYR A 10 5.84 3.01 20.61
N SER A 11 5.18 2.33 21.54
CA SER A 11 5.26 0.89 21.72
C SER A 11 3.87 0.32 21.91
N GLN A 12 2.93 0.70 21.05
CA GLN A 12 1.81 -0.20 20.78
C GLN A 12 2.30 -1.25 19.80
N HIS A 13 2.89 -2.31 20.35
CA HIS A 13 2.82 -3.63 19.75
C HIS A 13 1.33 -3.98 19.62
N ASN A 14 0.69 -3.46 18.56
CA ASN A 14 -0.48 -4.10 18.03
C ASN A 14 0.06 -5.42 17.48
N THR A 15 -0.12 -6.49 18.25
CA THR A 15 0.12 -7.87 17.80
C THR A 15 -0.88 -8.12 16.69
N THR A 16 -0.55 -7.61 15.50
CA THR A 16 -1.29 -7.83 14.28
C THR A 16 -1.11 -9.31 14.02
N LYS A 17 -2.11 -10.10 14.42
CA LYS A 17 -2.15 -11.54 14.19
C LYS A 17 -1.75 -11.76 12.73
N GLU A 18 -0.67 -12.50 12.50
CA GLU A 18 -0.14 -12.66 11.15
C GLU A 18 -1.26 -13.20 10.26
N ILE A 19 -1.65 -12.41 9.24
CA ILE A 19 -2.67 -12.83 8.29
C ILE A 19 -2.00 -13.87 7.39
N ASN A 20 -2.34 -15.14 7.60
CA ASN A 20 -2.01 -16.20 6.67
C ASN A 20 -3.15 -16.40 5.66
N PHE A 21 -2.90 -17.19 4.62
CA PHE A 21 -3.86 -17.38 3.53
C PHE A 21 -5.19 -17.99 4.00
N THR A 22 -5.12 -18.99 4.88
CA THR A 22 -6.31 -19.65 5.44
C THR A 22 -7.18 -18.65 6.22
N PHE A 23 -6.56 -17.79 7.04
CA PHE A 23 -7.28 -16.74 7.77
C PHE A 23 -7.89 -15.71 6.81
N LEU A 24 -7.12 -15.27 5.81
CA LEU A 24 -7.62 -14.36 4.77
C LEU A 24 -8.88 -14.93 4.11
N GLN A 25 -8.83 -16.18 3.67
CA GLN A 25 -9.97 -16.82 3.00
C GLN A 25 -11.18 -16.99 3.92
N ARG A 26 -10.97 -17.46 5.15
CA ARG A 26 -12.07 -17.87 6.05
C ARG A 26 -12.68 -16.73 6.84
N GLU A 27 -11.89 -15.74 7.22
CA GLU A 27 -12.32 -14.70 8.18
C GLU A 27 -12.53 -13.35 7.50
N ILE A 28 -11.81 -13.06 6.42
CA ILE A 28 -11.90 -11.77 5.71
C ILE A 28 -12.71 -11.92 4.41
N LEU A 29 -12.46 -12.97 3.65
CA LEU A 29 -13.04 -13.19 2.32
C LEU A 29 -14.25 -14.14 2.32
N ASN A 30 -14.79 -14.46 3.50
CA ASN A 30 -15.93 -15.37 3.66
C ASN A 30 -17.13 -14.93 2.81
N ASP A 31 -17.47 -13.65 2.89
CA ASP A 31 -18.51 -13.03 2.10
C ASP A 31 -18.20 -11.54 1.87
N LYS A 32 -18.88 -10.94 0.90
CA LYS A 32 -18.64 -9.55 0.47
C LYS A 32 -18.84 -8.55 1.60
N LEU A 33 -19.85 -8.73 2.46
CA LEU A 33 -20.13 -7.80 3.56
C LEU A 33 -19.03 -7.87 4.61
N THR A 34 -18.60 -9.09 4.97
CA THR A 34 -17.48 -9.30 5.90
C THR A 34 -16.20 -8.64 5.38
N THR A 35 -15.87 -8.83 4.09
CA THR A 35 -14.71 -8.17 3.47
C THR A 35 -14.81 -6.65 3.54
N ILE A 36 -15.97 -6.08 3.22
CA ILE A 36 -16.18 -4.63 3.26
C ILE A 36 -16.06 -4.10 4.69
N LYS A 37 -16.64 -4.79 5.67
CA LYS A 37 -16.58 -4.39 7.08
C LYS A 37 -15.16 -4.45 7.61
N TRP A 38 -14.40 -5.47 7.25
CA TRP A 38 -12.98 -5.56 7.60
C TRP A 38 -12.19 -4.38 7.01
N LEU A 39 -12.38 -4.08 5.71
CA LEU A 39 -11.72 -2.94 5.06
C LEU A 39 -12.08 -1.58 5.70
N GLN A 40 -13.33 -1.41 6.15
CA GLN A 40 -13.77 -0.22 6.89
C GLN A 40 -13.07 -0.11 8.25
N GLN A 41 -12.99 -1.21 9.00
CA GLN A 41 -12.28 -1.26 10.29
C GLN A 41 -10.79 -0.93 10.14
N GLN A 42 -10.16 -1.39 9.05
CA GLN A 42 -8.77 -1.05 8.73
C GLN A 42 -8.59 0.36 8.14
N LYS A 43 -9.69 1.13 7.97
CA LYS A 43 -9.70 2.47 7.37
C LYS A 43 -9.14 2.51 5.94
N ILE A 44 -9.18 1.39 5.22
CA ILE A 44 -8.76 1.31 3.82
C ILE A 44 -9.86 1.84 2.89
N ILE A 45 -11.12 1.66 3.28
CA ILE A 45 -12.28 2.28 2.62
C ILE A 45 -13.14 3.03 3.65
N HIS A 46 -13.93 3.99 3.16
CA HIS A 46 -14.78 4.80 4.05
C HIS A 46 -15.91 4.01 4.71
N GLU A 47 -16.13 4.29 5.99
CA GLU A 47 -17.22 3.72 6.79
C GLU A 47 -18.52 4.52 6.73
N SER A 48 -18.44 5.82 6.42
CA SER A 48 -19.59 6.74 6.49
C SER A 48 -19.34 8.03 5.70
N PRO A 49 -19.35 8.00 4.35
CA PRO A 49 -19.15 9.19 3.55
C PRO A 49 -20.36 10.14 3.60
N THR A 50 -20.10 11.42 3.34
CA THR A 50 -21.13 12.46 3.26
C THR A 50 -21.56 12.71 1.81
N CYS A 51 -22.83 13.07 1.62
CA CYS A 51 -23.38 13.41 0.31
C CYS A 51 -22.83 14.76 -0.15
N SER A 52 -22.24 14.83 -1.34
CA SER A 52 -21.74 16.08 -1.93
C SER A 52 -22.81 17.14 -2.19
N LYS A 53 -24.10 16.76 -2.23
CA LYS A 53 -25.22 17.69 -2.49
C LYS A 53 -25.86 18.29 -1.24
N CYS A 54 -25.85 17.58 -0.10
CA CYS A 54 -26.53 18.04 1.13
C CYS A 54 -25.71 17.87 2.40
N GLY A 55 -24.49 17.35 2.34
CA GLY A 55 -23.62 17.10 3.50
C GLY A 55 -24.06 15.97 4.43
N GLN A 56 -25.26 15.39 4.24
CA GLN A 56 -25.75 14.32 5.10
C GLN A 56 -24.99 13.00 4.86
N THR A 57 -24.81 12.23 5.92
CA THR A 57 -24.25 10.87 5.86
C THR A 57 -25.07 9.99 4.91
N MET A 58 -24.37 9.31 4.01
CA MET A 58 -24.98 8.38 3.06
C MET A 58 -25.33 7.05 3.73
N LYS A 59 -26.41 6.41 3.26
CA LYS A 59 -26.81 5.08 3.73
C LYS A 59 -26.06 3.99 2.97
N PHE A 60 -25.59 2.98 3.69
CA PHE A 60 -25.03 1.77 3.11
C PHE A 60 -26.17 0.86 2.62
N GLU A 61 -26.19 0.53 1.33
CA GLU A 61 -27.28 -0.20 0.70
C GLU A 61 -26.73 -1.39 -0.11
N ALA A 62 -27.31 -2.57 0.10
CA ALA A 62 -27.07 -3.74 -0.74
C ALA A 62 -27.78 -3.58 -2.09
N ILE A 63 -27.11 -3.97 -3.17
CA ILE A 63 -27.68 -3.98 -4.53
C ILE A 63 -27.78 -5.42 -4.98
N THR A 64 -28.97 -5.81 -5.41
CA THR A 64 -29.26 -7.13 -5.96
C THR A 64 -29.55 -7.05 -7.46
N GLY A 65 -29.41 -8.18 -8.15
CA GLY A 65 -29.71 -8.32 -9.57
C GLY A 65 -28.54 -8.10 -10.51
N THR A 66 -28.80 -8.19 -11.81
CA THR A 66 -27.78 -8.20 -12.89
C THR A 66 -27.02 -6.89 -13.05
N LYS A 67 -27.52 -5.79 -12.47
CA LYS A 67 -26.87 -4.46 -12.47
C LYS A 67 -26.07 -4.20 -11.19
N ALA A 68 -25.96 -5.18 -10.29
CA ALA A 68 -25.19 -5.01 -9.07
C ALA A 68 -23.69 -4.87 -9.40
N PRO A 69 -22.98 -3.92 -8.76
CA PRO A 69 -21.52 -3.88 -8.85
C PRO A 69 -20.92 -5.17 -8.29
N SER A 70 -19.67 -5.47 -8.67
CA SER A 70 -18.99 -6.71 -8.27
C SER A 70 -19.02 -6.94 -6.74
N ASP A 71 -18.92 -5.89 -5.93
CA ASP A 71 -18.98 -6.00 -4.46
C ASP A 71 -20.40 -6.03 -3.89
N GLY A 72 -21.44 -5.75 -4.66
CA GLY A 72 -22.84 -5.85 -4.22
C GLY A 72 -23.34 -4.76 -3.28
N TYR A 73 -22.55 -3.71 -2.99
CA TYR A 73 -22.94 -2.61 -2.10
C TYR A 73 -22.62 -1.23 -2.69
N ARG A 74 -23.36 -0.21 -2.23
CA ARG A 74 -23.08 1.20 -2.51
C ARG A 74 -23.44 2.11 -1.33
N TRP A 75 -22.98 3.34 -1.42
CA TRP A 75 -23.51 4.47 -0.64
C TRP A 75 -24.63 5.15 -1.41
N ARG A 76 -25.75 5.44 -0.73
CA ARG A 76 -26.89 6.17 -1.31
C ARG A 76 -27.37 7.28 -0.39
N CYS A 77 -27.53 8.46 -0.96
CA CYS A 77 -28.27 9.55 -0.34
C CYS A 77 -29.61 9.73 -1.08
N ARG A 78 -30.69 9.86 -0.31
CA ARG A 78 -32.02 10.18 -0.81
C ARG A 78 -32.62 11.26 0.08
N ASN A 79 -32.62 12.49 -0.41
CA ASN A 79 -33.27 13.60 0.26
C ASN A 79 -34.59 13.91 -0.48
N ARG A 80 -35.68 14.10 0.28
CA ARG A 80 -36.99 14.53 -0.22
C ARG A 80 -37.42 15.91 0.34
N GLY A 81 -36.57 16.55 1.12
CA GLY A 81 -36.80 17.85 1.73
C GLY A 81 -36.50 19.02 0.78
N PRO A 82 -36.06 20.19 1.28
CA PRO A 82 -35.93 21.43 0.49
C PRO A 82 -35.03 21.33 -0.75
N ASN A 83 -34.07 20.39 -0.75
CA ASN A 83 -33.21 20.07 -1.89
C ASN A 83 -33.36 18.58 -2.28
N PRO A 84 -34.46 18.19 -2.97
CA PRO A 84 -34.70 16.80 -3.34
C PRO A 84 -33.61 16.28 -4.26
N HIS A 85 -33.00 15.15 -3.90
CA HIS A 85 -32.03 14.50 -4.77
C HIS A 85 -31.88 13.02 -4.44
N GLN A 86 -31.37 12.30 -5.43
CA GLN A 86 -30.82 10.98 -5.26
C GLN A 86 -29.36 11.03 -5.73
N SER A 87 -28.44 10.62 -4.86
CA SER A 87 -27.02 10.51 -5.17
C SER A 87 -26.52 9.14 -4.74
N THR A 88 -25.59 8.59 -5.50
CA THR A 88 -24.94 7.31 -5.19
C THR A 88 -23.44 7.45 -5.30
N GLN A 89 -22.71 6.70 -4.48
CA GLN A 89 -21.26 6.66 -4.50
C GLN A 89 -20.80 5.20 -4.34
N SER A 90 -19.74 4.83 -5.05
CA SER A 90 -19.09 3.52 -4.86
C SER A 90 -18.53 3.40 -3.45
N ILE A 91 -18.59 2.22 -2.86
CA ILE A 91 -17.93 1.93 -1.57
C ILE A 91 -16.41 2.10 -1.64
N ARG A 92 -15.83 2.06 -2.85
CA ARG A 92 -14.39 2.19 -3.13
C ARG A 92 -13.94 3.62 -3.38
N LYS A 93 -14.86 4.59 -3.43
CA LYS A 93 -14.53 5.98 -3.74
C LYS A 93 -13.50 6.50 -2.72
N HIS A 94 -12.47 7.21 -3.19
CA HIS A 94 -11.37 7.74 -2.38
C HIS A 94 -10.52 6.68 -1.65
N SER A 95 -10.46 5.46 -2.20
CA SER A 95 -9.56 4.41 -1.72
C SER A 95 -8.63 3.93 -2.83
N TRP A 96 -7.60 3.16 -2.46
CA TRP A 96 -6.70 2.49 -3.40
C TRP A 96 -7.43 1.56 -4.39
N PHE A 97 -8.66 1.13 -4.08
CA PHE A 97 -9.47 0.26 -4.93
C PHE A 97 -10.37 1.02 -5.93
N GLU A 98 -10.33 2.35 -5.95
CA GLU A 98 -11.20 3.15 -6.81
C GLU A 98 -10.98 2.80 -8.30
N LYS A 99 -12.07 2.73 -9.08
CA LYS A 99 -12.08 2.43 -10.52
C LYS A 99 -11.57 1.03 -10.93
N SER A 100 -11.16 0.19 -9.97
CA SER A 100 -10.79 -1.19 -10.26
C SER A 100 -11.99 -2.01 -10.74
N ASN A 101 -11.77 -2.84 -11.76
CA ASN A 101 -12.75 -3.82 -12.23
C ASN A 101 -12.67 -5.15 -11.46
N LEU A 102 -11.58 -5.39 -10.73
CA LEU A 102 -11.45 -6.57 -9.86
C LEU A 102 -12.37 -6.43 -8.64
N SER A 103 -12.91 -7.53 -8.12
CA SER A 103 -13.63 -7.50 -6.84
C SER A 103 -12.71 -7.15 -5.68
N LEU A 104 -13.24 -6.61 -4.57
CA LEU A 104 -12.43 -6.37 -3.35
C LEU A 104 -11.74 -7.64 -2.85
N GLY A 105 -12.38 -8.80 -3.01
CA GLY A 105 -11.80 -10.09 -2.64
C GLY A 105 -10.63 -10.51 -3.54
N GLN A 106 -10.71 -10.28 -4.86
CA GLN A 106 -9.57 -10.50 -5.75
C GLN A 106 -8.41 -9.56 -5.43
N LEU A 107 -8.71 -8.30 -5.11
CA LEU A 107 -7.70 -7.30 -4.77
C LEU A 107 -6.95 -7.67 -3.48
N LEU A 108 -7.65 -8.14 -2.46
CA LEU A 108 -7.01 -8.59 -1.23
C LEU A 108 -6.17 -9.85 -1.40
N GLN A 109 -6.63 -10.83 -2.20
CA GLN A 109 -5.83 -12.02 -2.53
C GLN A 109 -4.60 -11.64 -3.34
N PHE A 110 -4.75 -10.75 -4.33
CA PHE A 110 -3.64 -10.20 -5.10
C PHE A 110 -2.59 -9.59 -4.19
N THR A 111 -2.98 -8.65 -3.32
CA THR A 111 -2.06 -7.98 -2.39
C THR A 111 -1.36 -8.98 -1.47
N TYR A 112 -2.09 -9.98 -0.96
CA TYR A 112 -1.51 -11.03 -0.12
C TYR A 112 -0.44 -11.83 -0.86
N TRP A 113 -0.73 -12.36 -2.06
CA TRP A 113 0.23 -13.14 -2.84
C TRP A 113 1.40 -12.30 -3.34
N TRP A 114 1.15 -11.08 -3.79
CA TRP A 114 2.19 -10.14 -4.20
C TRP A 114 3.16 -9.85 -3.06
N SER A 115 2.66 -9.64 -1.83
CA SER A 115 3.50 -9.41 -0.64
C SER A 115 4.37 -10.61 -0.25
N ARG A 116 3.98 -11.82 -0.69
CA ARG A 116 4.71 -13.09 -0.49
C ARG A 116 5.64 -13.40 -1.66
N ASN A 117 5.84 -12.46 -2.59
CA ASN A 117 6.69 -12.61 -3.77
C ASN A 117 6.31 -13.81 -4.66
N VAL A 118 5.00 -14.07 -4.78
CA VAL A 118 4.46 -15.08 -5.70
C VAL A 118 4.64 -14.62 -7.15
N SER A 119 4.97 -15.54 -8.06
CA SER A 119 5.15 -15.25 -9.48
C SER A 119 3.87 -14.71 -10.13
N GLN A 120 4.03 -13.77 -11.08
CA GLN A 120 2.89 -13.18 -11.82
C GLN A 120 2.06 -14.24 -12.54
N ASP A 121 2.69 -15.20 -13.21
CA ASP A 121 2.01 -16.29 -13.92
C ASP A 121 1.05 -17.08 -13.01
N LEU A 122 1.47 -17.36 -11.77
CA LEU A 122 0.64 -18.05 -10.80
C LEU A 122 -0.50 -17.15 -10.30
N MET A 123 -0.24 -15.87 -10.03
CA MET A 123 -1.29 -14.92 -9.63
C MET A 123 -2.34 -14.74 -10.74
N GLU A 124 -1.91 -14.71 -12.01
CA GLU A 124 -2.80 -14.65 -13.18
C GLU A 124 -3.71 -15.86 -13.26
N HIS A 125 -3.12 -17.06 -13.14
CA HIS A 125 -3.85 -18.32 -13.13
C HIS A 125 -4.86 -18.40 -11.98
N GLU A 126 -4.40 -18.21 -10.74
CA GLU A 126 -5.21 -18.43 -9.54
C GLU A 126 -6.31 -17.36 -9.36
N LEU A 127 -6.08 -16.11 -9.79
CA LEU A 127 -7.10 -15.04 -9.71
C LEU A 127 -8.01 -14.95 -10.94
N GLY A 128 -7.65 -15.65 -12.03
CA GLY A 128 -8.32 -15.55 -13.32
C GLY A 128 -8.25 -14.14 -13.92
N ILE A 129 -7.10 -13.48 -13.81
CA ILE A 129 -6.89 -12.11 -14.31
C ILE A 129 -5.96 -12.10 -15.53
N SER A 130 -6.12 -11.10 -16.39
CA SER A 130 -5.23 -10.93 -17.55
C SER A 130 -3.83 -10.50 -17.13
N SER A 131 -2.82 -10.82 -17.93
CA SER A 131 -1.43 -10.39 -17.67
C SER A 131 -1.29 -8.87 -17.62
N ALA A 132 -2.01 -8.15 -18.48
CA ALA A 132 -2.05 -6.68 -18.43
C ALA A 132 -2.57 -6.19 -17.06
N THR A 133 -3.66 -6.77 -16.57
CA THR A 133 -4.19 -6.44 -15.23
C THR A 133 -3.22 -6.81 -14.11
N CYS A 134 -2.55 -7.96 -14.20
CA CYS A 134 -1.57 -8.39 -13.19
C CYS A 134 -0.37 -7.43 -13.13
N VAL A 135 0.14 -7.02 -14.28
CA VAL A 135 1.22 -6.03 -14.39
C VAL A 135 0.80 -4.67 -13.81
N ASP A 136 -0.39 -4.17 -14.16
CA ASP A 136 -0.90 -2.91 -13.64
C ASP A 136 -1.01 -2.93 -12.11
N TRP A 137 -1.59 -3.99 -11.53
CA TRP A 137 -1.70 -4.11 -10.07
C TRP A 137 -0.36 -4.34 -9.38
N CYS A 138 0.60 -5.01 -10.03
CA CYS A 138 1.97 -5.05 -9.52
C CYS A 138 2.58 -3.66 -9.44
N ASN A 139 2.32 -2.80 -10.43
CA ASN A 139 2.82 -1.42 -10.43
C ASN A 139 2.14 -0.59 -9.35
N PHE A 140 0.81 -0.66 -9.21
CA PHE A 140 0.10 0.01 -8.12
C PHE A 140 0.59 -0.41 -6.73
N ALA A 141 0.93 -1.69 -6.53
CA ALA A 141 1.50 -2.17 -5.28
C ALA A 141 2.91 -1.60 -5.05
N ARG A 142 3.75 -1.51 -6.10
CA ARG A 142 5.08 -0.88 -6.02
C ARG A 142 5.01 0.61 -5.70
N GLU A 143 4.08 1.34 -6.31
CA GLU A 143 3.86 2.77 -6.05
C GLU A 143 3.51 3.02 -4.57
N VAL A 144 2.72 2.14 -3.96
CA VAL A 144 2.42 2.21 -2.52
C VAL A 144 3.69 2.00 -1.69
N CYS A 145 4.53 1.03 -2.04
CA CYS A 145 5.81 0.82 -1.37
C CYS A 145 6.76 2.01 -1.55
N GLU A 146 6.83 2.58 -2.76
CA GLU A 146 7.64 3.76 -3.05
C GLU A 146 7.21 4.96 -2.20
N GLU A 147 5.91 5.27 -2.17
CA GLU A 147 5.38 6.39 -1.38
C GLU A 147 5.67 6.18 0.12
N TYR A 148 5.56 4.94 0.61
CA TYR A 148 5.93 4.61 1.99
C TYR A 148 7.42 4.88 2.24
N LEU A 149 8.30 4.41 1.35
CA LEU A 149 9.74 4.65 1.48
C LEU A 149 10.07 6.15 1.45
N LEU A 150 9.46 6.92 0.55
CA LEU A 150 9.70 8.36 0.44
C LEU A 150 9.27 9.13 1.70
N ARG A 151 8.17 8.72 2.34
CA ARG A 151 7.65 9.39 3.54
C ARG A 151 8.32 8.94 4.84
N HIS A 152 8.80 7.70 4.89
CA HIS A 152 9.28 7.09 6.13
C HIS A 152 10.79 6.83 6.16
N SER A 153 11.53 7.16 5.09
CA SER A 153 12.99 7.14 5.12
C SER A 153 13.52 8.13 6.16
N THR A 154 14.29 7.62 7.12
CA THR A 154 14.95 8.43 8.15
C THR A 154 16.45 8.12 8.18
N PRO A 155 17.29 9.02 8.71
CA PRO A 155 18.64 8.64 9.09
C PRO A 155 18.63 7.40 10.00
N ILE A 156 19.59 6.51 9.79
CA ILE A 156 19.74 5.23 10.48
C ILE A 156 21.14 5.10 11.09
N GLY A 157 21.34 4.17 12.02
CA GLY A 157 22.61 3.98 12.70
C GLY A 157 22.66 4.65 14.07
N GLY A 158 23.86 5.04 14.50
CA GLY A 158 24.14 5.54 15.84
C GLY A 158 25.04 4.60 16.65
N PRO A 159 25.31 4.94 17.92
CA PRO A 159 26.13 4.11 18.79
C PRO A 159 25.62 2.68 18.88
N ASP A 160 26.54 1.73 18.69
CA ASP A 160 26.29 0.28 18.71
C ASP A 160 25.29 -0.25 17.65
N VAL A 161 24.95 0.55 16.62
CA VAL A 161 24.06 0.14 15.53
C VAL A 161 24.84 -0.21 14.27
N ILE A 162 24.65 -1.44 13.77
CA ILE A 162 25.23 -1.89 12.51
C ILE A 162 24.31 -1.52 11.36
N VAL A 163 24.79 -0.65 10.47
CA VAL A 163 24.13 -0.32 9.20
C VAL A 163 24.77 -1.06 8.04
N GLU A 164 23.93 -1.65 7.19
CA GLU A 164 24.32 -2.19 5.88
C GLU A 164 23.93 -1.17 4.82
N ILE A 165 24.90 -0.71 4.03
CA ILE A 165 24.68 0.16 2.87
C ILE A 165 24.94 -0.63 1.59
N ASP A 166 24.18 -0.33 0.52
CA ASP A 166 24.35 -0.95 -0.78
C ASP A 166 23.95 -0.01 -1.93
N GLU A 167 24.40 -0.36 -3.13
CA GLU A 167 24.16 0.37 -4.37
C GLU A 167 23.60 -0.57 -5.44
N ALA A 168 22.44 -0.21 -6.01
CA ALA A 168 21.84 -0.94 -7.11
C ALA A 168 21.69 -0.05 -8.34
N LYS A 169 22.00 -0.60 -9.53
CA LYS A 169 21.67 0.05 -10.81
C LYS A 169 20.50 -0.65 -11.48
N PHE A 170 19.35 0.00 -11.52
CA PHE A 170 18.18 -0.44 -12.26
C PHE A 170 18.31 -0.05 -13.74
N GLY A 171 17.73 -0.84 -14.65
CA GLY A 171 17.86 -0.61 -16.10
C GLY A 171 19.20 -1.06 -16.72
N LYS A 172 20.04 -1.80 -15.97
CA LYS A 172 21.26 -2.41 -16.51
C LYS A 172 20.92 -3.59 -17.43
N ARG A 173 21.67 -3.74 -18.53
CA ARG A 173 21.56 -4.91 -19.43
C ARG A 173 21.81 -6.21 -18.67
N LYS A 174 20.86 -7.15 -18.73
CA LYS A 174 21.12 -8.55 -18.35
C LYS A 174 22.05 -9.17 -19.40
N TYR A 175 23.21 -9.69 -18.98
CA TYR A 175 24.22 -10.31 -19.86
C TYR A 175 24.78 -9.42 -20.98
N HIS A 176 24.77 -8.08 -20.82
CA HIS A 176 25.22 -7.12 -21.84
C HIS A 176 24.47 -7.17 -23.19
N ARG A 177 23.34 -7.89 -23.27
CA ARG A 177 22.52 -8.04 -24.49
C ARG A 177 21.34 -7.05 -24.48
N GLY A 178 20.89 -6.65 -25.68
CA GLY A 178 19.71 -5.80 -25.88
C GLY A 178 19.98 -4.28 -25.89
N ARG A 179 18.90 -3.49 -25.96
CA ARG A 179 18.94 -2.01 -26.02
C ARG A 179 19.62 -1.44 -24.76
N MET A 180 20.48 -0.43 -24.93
CA MET A 180 20.99 0.34 -23.79
C MET A 180 19.86 1.21 -23.27
N GLN A 181 19.47 1.02 -22.01
CA GLN A 181 18.64 1.98 -21.29
C GLN A 181 19.54 2.74 -20.33
N GLU A 182 19.32 4.04 -20.23
CA GLU A 182 19.91 4.86 -19.18
C GLU A 182 19.32 4.39 -17.85
N GLY A 183 20.15 3.73 -17.05
CA GLY A 183 19.73 3.12 -15.81
C GLY A 183 19.88 4.07 -14.63
N GLN A 184 18.97 3.96 -13.66
CA GLN A 184 18.99 4.73 -12.42
C GLN A 184 19.84 4.03 -11.36
N TRP A 185 20.80 4.74 -10.77
CA TRP A 185 21.45 4.27 -9.54
C TRP A 185 20.58 4.58 -8.33
N VAL A 186 20.56 3.66 -7.38
CA VAL A 186 19.90 3.83 -6.09
C VAL A 186 20.92 3.47 -5.03
N PHE A 187 21.13 4.42 -4.11
CA PHE A 187 21.89 4.22 -2.89
C PHE A 187 20.91 3.97 -1.75
N GLY A 188 21.12 2.93 -0.97
CA GLY A 188 20.23 2.61 0.13
C GLY A 188 20.97 2.01 1.31
N GLY A 189 20.26 1.91 2.42
CA GLY A 189 20.78 1.23 3.60
C GLY A 189 19.68 0.77 4.53
N ARG A 190 20.04 -0.14 5.42
CA ARG A 190 19.18 -0.67 6.47
C ARG A 190 19.96 -0.93 7.75
N GLU A 191 19.28 -0.86 8.89
CA GLU A 191 19.83 -1.40 10.13
C GLU A 191 19.71 -2.92 10.13
N ARG A 192 20.78 -3.62 10.50
CA ARG A 192 20.81 -5.10 10.47
C ARG A 192 19.74 -5.73 11.37
N ASN A 193 19.47 -5.09 12.52
CA ASN A 193 18.59 -5.64 13.56
C ASN A 193 17.17 -5.05 13.55
N GLN A 194 16.90 -4.01 12.74
CA GLN A 194 15.59 -3.34 12.66
C GLN A 194 15.10 -3.31 11.21
N ARG A 195 14.06 -4.10 10.89
CA ARG A 195 13.60 -4.33 9.51
C ARG A 195 12.92 -3.11 8.87
N ASP A 196 12.39 -2.21 9.68
CA ASP A 196 11.67 -1.00 9.27
C ASP A 196 12.56 0.24 9.17
N LYS A 197 13.82 0.15 9.62
CA LYS A 197 14.81 1.23 9.54
C LYS A 197 15.60 1.12 8.24
N ILE A 198 15.09 1.77 7.21
CA ILE A 198 15.67 1.78 5.87
C ILE A 198 15.64 3.18 5.25
N PHE A 199 16.54 3.42 4.31
CA PHE A 199 16.44 4.55 3.38
C PHE A 199 16.79 4.10 1.96
N MET A 200 16.23 4.78 0.97
CA MET A 200 16.57 4.62 -0.44
C MET A 200 16.60 6.00 -1.12
N GLU A 201 17.68 6.31 -1.83
CA GLU A 201 17.83 7.57 -2.56
C GLU A 201 18.30 7.30 -3.99
N ALA A 202 17.57 7.85 -4.96
CA ALA A 202 17.97 7.82 -6.36
C ALA A 202 19.16 8.78 -6.58
N VAL A 203 20.24 8.28 -7.17
CA VAL A 203 21.48 9.03 -7.38
C VAL A 203 21.92 9.00 -8.84
N GLY A 204 22.57 10.06 -9.32
CA GLY A 204 23.05 10.12 -10.71
C GLY A 204 24.24 9.20 -10.98
N ALA A 205 25.10 9.00 -9.98
CA ALA A 205 26.32 8.21 -10.07
C ALA A 205 26.66 7.53 -8.73
N ARG A 206 27.58 6.56 -8.80
CA ARG A 206 28.10 5.82 -7.62
C ARG A 206 29.52 6.25 -7.23
N ASP A 207 29.90 7.47 -7.59
CA ASP A 207 31.21 8.00 -7.26
C ASP A 207 31.25 8.54 -5.82
N GLU A 208 32.47 8.68 -5.31
CA GLU A 208 32.73 9.21 -3.97
C GLU A 208 32.09 10.58 -3.75
N GLN A 209 32.10 11.44 -4.78
CA GLN A 209 31.55 12.80 -4.73
C GLN A 209 30.04 12.78 -4.50
N THR A 210 29.34 11.80 -5.08
CA THR A 210 27.90 11.61 -4.90
C THR A 210 27.58 10.91 -3.58
N LEU A 211 28.33 9.87 -3.21
CA LEU A 211 27.97 8.98 -2.10
C LEU A 211 28.41 9.48 -0.72
N LEU A 212 29.57 10.13 -0.58
CA LEU A 212 30.04 10.61 0.74
C LEU A 212 29.08 11.61 1.40
N PRO A 213 28.50 12.60 0.68
CA PRO A 213 27.51 13.49 1.28
C PRO A 213 26.26 12.74 1.74
N LEU A 214 25.82 11.73 0.99
CA LEU A 214 24.64 10.93 1.33
C LEU A 214 24.88 10.01 2.53
N ILE A 215 26.07 9.42 2.64
CA ILE A 215 26.47 8.67 3.84
C ILE A 215 26.39 9.58 5.06
N LYS A 216 26.92 10.82 4.98
CA LYS A 216 26.84 11.78 6.10
C LYS A 216 25.42 12.24 6.42
N LYS A 217 24.54 12.28 5.42
CA LYS A 217 23.12 12.65 5.57
C LYS A 217 22.31 11.53 6.24
N TRP A 218 22.53 10.28 5.83
CA TRP A 218 21.68 9.15 6.20
C TRP A 218 22.23 8.29 7.32
N ILE A 219 23.55 8.29 7.54
CA ILE A 219 24.18 7.44 8.54
C ILE A 219 24.55 8.29 9.75
N LEU A 220 23.90 8.02 10.88
CA LEU A 220 24.23 8.62 12.16
C LEU A 220 25.62 8.13 12.61
N PRO A 221 26.43 9.01 13.21
CA PRO A 221 27.76 8.64 13.68
C PRO A 221 27.67 7.58 14.79
N PRO A 222 28.63 6.63 14.82
CA PRO A 222 28.76 5.66 15.90
C PRO A 222 29.11 6.33 17.25
#